data_AF-A0A9W6J3L8-F1
#
_entry.id   AF-A0A9W6J3L8-F1
#
_cell.length_a   1.000
_cell.length_b   1.000
_cell.length_c   1.000
_cell.angle_alpha   90.00
_cell.angle_beta   90.00
_cell.angle_gamma   90.00
#
_symmetry.space_group_name_H-M   'P 1'
#
loop_
_entity.id
_entity.type
_entity.pdbx_description
1 polymer ?
#
loop_
_entity_poly.entity_id
_entity_poly.type
_entity_poly.pdbx_seq_one_letter_code
_entity_poly.pdbx_strand_id
1 'polypeptide(L)'
;MTDEQPIRLVPRNAQASAQATTGGDVSFDSRELGAILALYGRMVAAGEWRDYAIDFLKDQAVFSVFSRASEAPLYRIEKTPRLARRQGAYAVVTTTGLILKRGHELPRVLDVLDRKLRLVTT
;
A
#
# COMPACT_ATOMS: atom_id res chain seq x y z
N MET A 1 -45.28 -10.10 -35.96
CA MET A 1 -45.18 -8.64 -35.84
C MET A 1 -45.27 -8.33 -34.35
N THR A 2 -44.14 -8.48 -33.66
CA THR A 2 -43.33 -7.36 -33.11
C THR A 2 -43.88 -7.05 -31.71
N ASP A 3 -43.18 -7.28 -30.61
CA ASP A 3 -41.86 -6.72 -30.30
C ASP A 3 -41.28 -7.46 -29.09
N GLU A 4 -40.18 -8.20 -29.27
CA GLU A 4 -39.33 -8.66 -28.17
C GLU A 4 -38.56 -7.45 -27.63
N GLN A 5 -38.94 -6.95 -26.46
CA GLN A 5 -38.21 -5.88 -25.78
C GLN A 5 -36.87 -6.42 -25.24
N PRO A 6 -35.71 -5.93 -25.71
CA PRO A 6 -34.43 -6.35 -25.16
C PRO A 6 -34.23 -5.75 -23.76
N ILE A 7 -33.82 -6.58 -22.81
CA ILE A 7 -33.41 -6.17 -21.46
C ILE A 7 -32.22 -5.21 -21.58
N ARG A 8 -32.49 -3.92 -21.41
CA ARG A 8 -31.48 -2.86 -21.39
C ARG A 8 -30.72 -2.94 -20.06
N LEU A 9 -29.56 -3.58 -20.07
CA LEU A 9 -28.61 -3.55 -18.94
C LEU A 9 -28.07 -2.12 -18.80
N VAL A 10 -28.68 -1.33 -17.92
CA VAL A 10 -28.15 -0.03 -17.50
C VAL A 10 -26.93 -0.29 -16.62
N PRO A 11 -25.73 0.23 -16.95
CA PRO A 11 -24.59 0.13 -16.04
C PRO A 11 -24.93 0.91 -14.75
N ARG A 12 -25.16 0.19 -13.65
CA ARG A 12 -25.25 0.77 -12.31
C ARG A 12 -23.89 1.39 -11.97
N ASN A 13 -23.82 2.72 -12.05
CA ASN A 13 -22.95 3.60 -11.29
C ASN A 13 -21.57 3.04 -10.89
N ALA A 14 -20.55 3.32 -11.69
CA ALA A 14 -19.16 3.41 -11.21
C ALA A 14 -18.85 4.80 -10.62
N GLN A 15 -19.85 5.44 -10.01
CA GLN A 15 -19.65 6.58 -9.13
C GLN A 15 -19.30 6.06 -7.73
N ALA A 16 -18.14 5.42 -7.60
CA ALA A 16 -17.47 5.31 -6.30
C ALA A 16 -16.65 6.59 -6.12
N SER A 17 -17.38 7.67 -5.88
CA SER A 17 -16.87 8.90 -5.30
C SER A 17 -16.01 8.54 -4.09
N ALA A 18 -14.73 8.92 -4.15
CA ALA A 18 -13.81 8.89 -3.02
C ALA A 18 -14.34 9.83 -1.92
N GLN A 19 -15.29 9.34 -1.12
CA GLN A 19 -15.73 9.99 0.10
C GLN A 19 -14.74 9.64 1.19
N ALA A 20 -13.64 10.37 1.23
CA ALA A 20 -12.78 10.44 2.41
C ALA A 20 -13.09 11.77 3.10
N THR A 21 -13.89 11.75 4.17
CA THR A 21 -13.78 12.66 5.34
C THR A 21 -14.91 12.44 6.34
N THR A 22 -14.60 11.78 7.47
CA THR A 22 -15.17 12.10 8.80
C THR A 22 -14.17 11.61 9.86
N GLY A 23 -13.45 12.54 10.52
CA GLY A 23 -12.41 12.40 11.58
C GLY A 23 -11.91 10.99 11.98
N GLY A 24 -10.62 10.66 11.98
CA GLY A 24 -9.45 11.53 11.97
C GLY A 24 -8.11 10.77 11.81
N ASP A 25 -8.11 9.61 11.14
CA ASP A 25 -6.90 8.82 10.88
C ASP A 25 -6.54 8.78 9.39
N VAL A 26 -5.24 8.82 9.13
CA VAL A 26 -4.68 8.67 7.78
C VAL A 26 -4.69 7.20 7.41
N SER A 27 -5.23 6.90 6.23
CA SER A 27 -5.33 5.54 5.70
C SER A 27 -4.82 5.42 4.27
N PHE A 28 -4.58 4.16 3.86
CA PHE A 28 -4.28 3.81 2.47
C PHE A 28 -5.58 3.69 1.67
N ASP A 29 -5.61 4.22 0.45
CA ASP A 29 -6.71 3.99 -0.48
C ASP A 29 -6.63 2.57 -1.09
N SER A 30 -7.68 2.15 -1.79
CA SER A 30 -7.75 0.80 -2.34
C SER A 30 -6.66 0.49 -3.38
N ARG A 31 -6.19 1.49 -4.14
CA ARG A 31 -5.11 1.31 -5.13
C ARG A 31 -3.77 1.19 -4.43
N GLU A 32 -3.54 2.02 -3.42
CA GLU A 32 -2.34 1.99 -2.59
C GLU A 32 -2.22 0.64 -1.86
N LEU A 33 -3.30 0.23 -1.19
CA LEU A 33 -3.35 -1.05 -0.50
C LEU A 33 -3.18 -2.21 -1.47
N GLY A 34 -3.80 -2.15 -2.65
CA GLY A 34 -3.60 -3.14 -3.71
C GLY A 34 -2.14 -3.27 -4.13
N ALA A 35 -1.41 -2.17 -4.29
CA ALA A 35 0.01 -2.18 -4.63
C ALA A 35 0.89 -2.78 -3.52
N ILE A 36 0.61 -2.42 -2.26
CA ILE A 36 1.32 -2.95 -1.08
C ILE A 36 1.08 -4.46 -0.94
N LEU A 37 -0.18 -4.91 -1.06
CA LEU A 37 -0.54 -6.31 -0.96
C LEU A 37 0.01 -7.13 -2.15
N ALA A 38 0.07 -6.55 -3.34
CA ALA A 38 0.69 -7.20 -4.49
C ALA A 38 2.19 -7.41 -4.30
N LEU A 39 2.90 -6.44 -3.69
CA LEU A 39 4.30 -6.64 -3.27
C LEU A 39 4.38 -7.73 -2.20
N TYR A 40 3.55 -7.62 -1.15
CA TYR A 40 3.53 -8.59 -0.06
C TYR A 40 3.34 -10.02 -0.56
N GLY A 41 2.38 -10.27 -1.45
CA GLY A 41 2.15 -11.60 -2.04
C GLY A 41 3.38 -12.16 -2.76
N ARG A 42 4.15 -11.32 -3.48
CA ARG A 42 5.41 -11.77 -4.10
C ARG A 42 6.47 -12.12 -3.08
N MET A 43 6.59 -11.34 -2.00
CA MET A 43 7.57 -11.58 -0.93
C MET A 43 7.22 -12.82 -0.09
N VAL A 44 5.94 -13.09 0.13
CA VAL A 44 5.46 -14.34 0.75
C VAL A 44 5.76 -15.53 -0.16
N ALA A 45 5.54 -15.41 -1.47
CA ALA A 45 5.88 -16.46 -2.43
C ALA A 45 7.40 -16.74 -2.49
N ALA A 46 8.23 -15.72 -2.25
CA ALA A 46 9.68 -15.86 -2.10
C ALA A 46 10.11 -16.42 -0.72
N GLY A 47 9.18 -16.56 0.24
CA GLY A 47 9.47 -17.04 1.59
C GLY A 47 10.09 -16.00 2.54
N GLU A 48 10.15 -14.74 2.11
CA GLU A 48 10.84 -13.65 2.80
C GLU A 48 9.97 -12.99 3.86
N TRP A 49 8.67 -12.83 3.58
CA TRP A 49 7.71 -12.20 4.49
C TRP A 49 6.68 -13.22 4.96
N ARG A 50 6.22 -13.07 6.21
CA ARG A 50 5.28 -14.01 6.83
C ARG A 50 4.09 -13.36 7.51
N ASP A 51 4.28 -12.14 8.00
CA ASP A 51 3.22 -11.42 8.70
C ASP A 51 3.26 -9.92 8.37
N TYR A 52 2.14 -9.26 8.61
CA TYR A 52 2.01 -7.81 8.45
C TYR A 52 1.05 -7.21 9.49
N ALA A 53 1.29 -5.94 9.82
CA ALA A 53 0.38 -5.12 10.61
C ALA A 53 0.07 -3.83 9.87
N ILE A 54 -1.16 -3.33 10.02
CA ILE A 54 -1.58 -2.05 9.46
C ILE A 54 -2.06 -1.16 10.59
N ASP A 55 -1.38 -0.04 10.77
CA ASP A 55 -1.71 0.95 11.78
C ASP A 55 -2.21 2.21 11.08
N PHE A 56 -3.41 2.65 11.44
CA PHE A 56 -3.97 3.93 11.02
C PHE A 56 -3.83 4.90 12.18
N LEU A 57 -2.95 5.89 12.04
CA LEU A 57 -2.75 6.93 13.03
C LEU A 57 -3.29 8.26 12.49
N LYS A 58 -3.50 9.19 13.41
CA LYS A 58 -4.02 10.53 13.13
C LYS A 58 -3.29 11.29 12.02
N ASP A 59 -1.97 11.14 11.95
CA ASP A 59 -1.11 11.88 11.00
C ASP A 59 -0.40 10.98 9.98
N GLN A 60 -0.47 9.66 10.15
CA GLN A 60 0.19 8.70 9.26
C GLN A 60 -0.50 7.34 9.19
N ALA A 61 -0.46 6.68 8.03
CA ALA A 61 -0.75 5.25 7.92
C ALA A 61 0.56 4.48 7.85
N VAL A 62 0.64 3.34 8.53
CA VAL A 62 1.84 2.49 8.54
C VAL A 62 1.46 1.07 8.18
N PHE A 63 2.19 0.47 7.24
CA PHE A 63 2.12 -0.95 6.93
C PHE A 63 3.47 -1.57 7.33
N SER A 64 3.47 -2.34 8.40
CA SER A 64 4.65 -3.01 8.95
C SER A 64 4.71 -4.44 8.44
N VAL A 65 5.88 -4.87 7.97
CA VAL A 65 6.11 -6.25 7.49
C VAL A 65 7.14 -6.97 8.33
N PHE A 66 6.88 -8.25 8.58
CA PHE A 66 7.68 -9.10 9.46
C PHE A 66 8.16 -10.36 8.73
N SER A 67 9.44 -10.70 8.90
CA SER A 67 10.03 -11.98 8.46
C SER A 67 9.48 -13.16 9.25
N ARG A 68 9.22 -12.95 10.55
CA ARG A 68 8.66 -13.93 11.49
C ARG A 68 7.81 -13.22 12.54
N ALA A 69 6.82 -13.92 13.09
CA ALA A 69 5.86 -13.39 14.07
C ALA A 69 6.49 -12.90 15.40
N SER A 70 7.78 -13.15 15.66
CA SER A 70 8.47 -12.75 16.90
C SER A 70 9.69 -11.85 16.65
N GLU A 71 9.91 -11.41 15.41
CA GLU A 71 11.01 -10.52 15.05
C GLU A 71 10.53 -9.08 14.90
N ALA A 72 11.44 -8.12 15.04
CA ALA A 72 11.13 -6.72 14.78
C ALA A 72 10.74 -6.51 13.30
N PRO A 73 9.88 -5.52 12.98
CA PRO A 73 9.41 -5.32 11.60
C PRO A 73 10.59 -5.01 10.69
N LEU A 74 10.76 -5.78 9.61
CA LEU A 74 11.84 -5.59 8.65
C LEU A 74 11.75 -4.22 7.97
N TYR A 75 10.53 -3.88 7.54
CA TYR A 75 10.23 -2.65 6.84
C TYR A 75 8.88 -2.10 7.29
N ARG A 76 8.76 -0.78 7.19
CA ARG A 76 7.52 -0.04 7.38
C ARG A 76 7.29 0.83 6.16
N ILE A 77 6.13 0.68 5.54
CA ILE A 77 5.66 1.55 4.47
C ILE A 77 4.75 2.58 5.13
N GLU A 78 5.17 3.84 5.10
CA GLU A 78 4.50 4.94 5.79
C GLU A 78 3.86 5.88 4.77
N LYS A 79 2.66 6.37 5.07
CA LYS A 79 1.98 7.45 4.36
C LYS A 79 1.76 8.62 5.30
N THR A 80 2.37 9.76 5.02
CA THR A 80 2.24 11.01 5.78
C THR A 80 1.75 12.13 4.86
N PRO A 81 0.42 12.38 4.77
CA PRO A 81 -0.17 13.39 3.88
C PRO A 81 0.40 14.79 4.08
N ARG A 82 0.79 15.14 5.32
CA ARG A 82 1.44 16.41 5.65
C ARG A 82 2.74 16.65 4.85
N LEU A 83 3.43 15.59 4.43
CA LEU A 83 4.65 15.66 3.65
C LEU A 83 4.41 15.58 2.13
N ALA A 84 3.17 15.35 1.69
CA ALA A 84 2.80 15.16 0.29
C ALA A 84 3.26 16.32 -0.62
N ARG A 85 3.20 17.57 -0.13
CA ARG A 85 3.61 18.77 -0.88
C ARG A 85 5.09 19.13 -0.74
N ARG A 86 5.84 18.42 0.11
CA ARG A 86 7.25 18.74 0.39
C ARG A 86 8.16 17.69 -0.24
N GLN A 87 8.27 16.55 0.44
CA GLN A 87 9.26 15.52 0.17
C GLN A 87 8.60 14.22 -0.33
N GLY A 88 7.27 14.19 -0.40
CA GLY A 88 6.50 13.03 -0.79
C GLY A 88 5.71 12.44 0.38
N ALA A 89 4.53 11.92 0.08
CA ALA A 89 3.65 11.35 1.10
C ALA A 89 4.13 9.98 1.57
N TYR A 90 4.88 9.23 0.76
CA TYR A 90 5.21 7.84 1.04
C TYR A 90 6.67 7.65 1.40
N ALA A 91 6.95 6.75 2.34
CA ALA A 91 8.30 6.35 2.70
C ALA A 91 8.37 4.84 2.98
N VAL A 92 9.54 4.26 2.75
CA VAL A 92 9.91 2.93 3.24
C VAL A 92 11.03 3.12 4.26
N VAL A 93 10.80 2.59 5.46
CA VAL A 93 11.68 2.74 6.61
C VAL A 93 12.08 1.35 7.13
N THR A 94 13.34 1.17 7.51
CA THR A 94 13.80 -0.07 8.16
C THR A 94 13.44 -0.09 9.64
N THR A 95 13.61 -1.24 10.29
CA THR A 95 13.52 -1.38 11.76
C THR A 95 14.33 -0.33 12.52
N THR A 96 15.51 0.01 12.01
CA THR A 96 16.45 0.97 12.64
C THR A 96 16.03 2.43 12.50
N GLY A 97 14.94 2.71 11.77
CA GLY A 97 14.52 4.07 11.44
C GLY A 97 15.19 4.66 10.19
N LEU A 98 16.10 3.94 9.54
CA LEU A 98 16.68 4.37 8.26
C LEU A 98 15.61 4.43 7.18
N ILE A 99 15.45 5.59 6.53
CA ILE A 99 14.58 5.77 5.36
C ILE A 99 15.30 5.24 4.12
N LEU A 100 14.80 4.14 3.54
CA LEU A 100 15.34 3.56 2.31
C LEU A 100 14.95 4.38 1.09
N LYS A 101 13.70 4.85 1.05
CA LYS A 101 13.19 5.69 -0.03
C LYS A 101 12.01 6.51 0.45
N ARG A 102 11.88 7.71 -0.10
CA ARG A 102 10.73 8.61 0.09
C ARG A 102 10.34 9.23 -1.25
N GLY A 103 9.04 9.46 -1.47
CA GLY A 103 8.55 10.03 -2.72
C GLY A 103 7.05 10.27 -2.78
N HIS A 104 6.62 10.90 -3.87
CA HIS A 104 5.22 11.24 -4.13
C HIS A 104 4.40 10.08 -4.68
N GLU A 105 5.06 9.07 -5.27
CA GLU A 105 4.42 7.95 -5.93
C GLU A 105 4.75 6.66 -5.16
N LEU A 106 3.73 6.00 -4.61
CA LEU A 106 3.89 4.76 -3.85
C LEU A 106 4.61 3.66 -4.63
N PRO A 107 4.29 3.35 -5.91
CA PRO A 107 4.98 2.28 -6.65
C PRO A 107 6.49 2.48 -6.72
N ARG A 108 6.94 3.72 -6.97
CA ARG A 108 8.38 4.04 -7.04
C ARG A 108 9.08 3.91 -5.69
N VAL A 109 8.35 4.11 -4.59
CA VAL A 109 8.87 3.93 -3.24
C VAL A 109 9.00 2.44 -2.92
N LEU A 110 8.02 1.62 -3.34
CA LEU A 110 8.01 0.17 -3.14
C LEU A 110 9.11 -0.57 -3.92
N ASP A 111 9.56 -0.05 -5.07
CA ASP A 111 10.64 -0.65 -5.88
C ASP A 111 11.95 -0.90 -5.11
N VAL A 112 12.21 -0.15 -4.03
CA VAL A 112 13.42 -0.35 -3.21
C VAL A 112 13.43 -1.70 -2.50
N LEU A 113 12.25 -2.24 -2.19
CA LEU A 113 12.07 -3.53 -1.53
C LEU A 113 12.20 -4.67 -2.54
N ASP A 114 11.62 -4.50 -3.73
CA ASP A 114 11.68 -5.48 -4.82
C ASP A 114 13.12 -5.67 -5.34
N ARG A 115 13.89 -4.58 -5.48
CA ARG A 115 15.29 -4.63 -5.95
C ARG A 115 16.24 -5.32 -4.99
N LYS A 116 16.00 -5.23 -3.67
CA LYS A 116 16.89 -5.82 -2.67
C LYS A 116 16.92 -7.35 -2.74
N LEU A 117 15.80 -7.98 -3.12
CA LEU A 117 15.75 -9.44 -3.35
C LEU A 117 16.56 -9.87 -4.57
N ARG A 118 16.51 -9.08 -5.66
CA ARG A 118 17.29 -9.41 -6.87
C ARG A 118 18.79 -9.45 -6.61
N LEU A 119 19.27 -8.79 -5.56
CA LEU A 119 20.68 -8.74 -5.18
C LEU A 119 21.08 -9.84 -4.20
N VAL A 120 20.14 -10.53 -3.53
CA VAL A 120 20.45 -11.52 -2.48
C VAL A 120 20.41 -12.98 -2.97
N THR A 121 20.06 -13.21 -4.24
CA THR A 121 20.21 -14.52 -4.90
C THR A 121 21.61 -14.64 -5.50
N THR A 122 22.60 -15.11 -4.73
CA THR A 122 23.88 -15.64 -5.21
C THR A 122 24.35 -16.74 -4.29
#